data_AF-A0A679FTC7-F1
#
_entry.id   AF-A0A679FTC7-F1
#
_cell.length_a   1.000
_cell.length_b   1.000
_cell.length_c   1.000
_cell.angle_alpha   90.00
_cell.angle_beta   90.00
_cell.angle_gamma   90.00
#
_symmetry.space_group_name_H-M   'P 1'
#
loop_
_entity.id
_entity.type
_entity.pdbx_description
1 polymer ?
#
loop_
_entity_poly.entity_id
_entity_poly.type
_entity_poly.pdbx_seq_one_letter_code
_entity_poly.pdbx_strand_id
1 'polypeptide(L)' 'MKKVWVSAILSFIFPGLGHLYLGRVLKGLFFVIVNIVSILFTGNILGILVFLLNWIFSILDSIKTTKVINSTV' A
#
# COMPACT_ATOMS: atom_id res chain seq x y z
N MET A 1 17.97 8.08 -5.28
CA MET A 1 17.41 7.74 -3.94
C MET A 1 15.94 8.15 -3.86
N LYS A 2 15.01 7.20 -3.76
CA LYS A 2 13.56 7.48 -3.64
C LYS A 2 13.24 7.90 -2.21
N LYS A 3 12.37 8.90 -2.02
CA LYS A 3 12.04 9.43 -0.69
C LYS A 3 11.00 8.53 0.01
N VAL A 4 11.39 7.92 1.13
CA VAL A 4 10.55 7.02 1.96
C VAL A 4 9.25 7.71 2.38
N TRP A 5 9.34 8.95 2.85
CA TRP A 5 8.19 9.73 3.31
C TRP A 5 7.16 9.97 2.21
N VAL A 6 7.59 10.22 0.97
CA VAL A 6 6.69 10.40 -0.18
C VAL A 6 5.94 9.10 -0.48
N SER A 7 6.63 7.96 -0.46
CA SER A 7 6.02 6.66 -0.67
C SER A 7 5.03 6.27 0.45
N ALA A 8 5.34 6.66 1.69
CA ALA A 8 4.47 6.44 2.84
C ALA A 8 3.19 7.30 2.76
N ILE A 9 3.33 8.59 2.42
CA ILE A 9 2.19 9.50 2.23
C ILE A 9 1.30 9.03 1.08
N LEU A 10 1.88 8.57 -0.02
CA LEU A 10 1.09 8.05 -1.14
C LEU A 10 0.32 6.78 -0.76
N SER A 11 0.94 5.84 -0.04
CA SER A 11 0.25 4.66 0.50
C SER A 11 -0.78 4.99 1.59
N PHE A 12 -0.60 6.11 2.30
CA PHE A 12 -1.55 6.60 3.29
C PHE A 12 -2.81 7.18 2.62
N ILE A 13 -2.66 7.96 1.54
CA ILE A 13 -3.79 8.51 0.77
C ILE A 13 -4.59 7.38 0.13
N PHE A 14 -3.91 6.41 -0.48
CA PHE A 14 -4.57 5.24 -1.04
C PHE A 14 -3.62 4.04 -1.04
N PRO A 15 -4.02 2.92 -0.43
CA PRO A 15 -3.15 1.75 -0.34
C PRO A 15 -2.83 1.23 -1.75
N GLY A 16 -1.53 1.08 -2.02
CA GLY A 16 -0.99 0.70 -3.33
C GLY A 16 -0.35 1.83 -4.14
N LEU A 17 -0.69 3.10 -3.91
CA LEU A 17 -0.08 4.22 -4.65
C LEU A 17 1.42 4.37 -4.35
N GLY A 18 1.86 4.16 -3.10
CA GLY A 18 3.29 4.22 -2.77
C GLY A 18 4.11 3.23 -3.59
N HIS A 19 3.58 2.03 -3.83
CA HIS A 19 4.23 1.04 -4.68
C HIS A 19 4.25 1.44 -6.16
N LEU A 20 3.23 2.14 -6.65
CA LEU A 20 3.23 2.70 -8.00
C LEU A 20 4.31 3.78 -8.16
N TYR A 21 4.52 4.63 -7.16
CA TYR A 21 5.61 5.63 -7.14
C TYR A 21 7.01 4.99 -7.17
N LEU A 22 7.14 3.83 -6.54
CA LEU A 22 8.36 3.02 -6.54
C LEU A 22 8.58 2.23 -7.84
N GLY A 23 7.66 2.29 -8.80
CA GLY A 23 7.72 1.53 -10.06
C GLY A 23 7.26 0.07 -9.92
N ARG A 24 6.72 -0.33 -8.76
CA ARG A 24 6.23 -1.69 -8.49
C ARG A 24 4.73 -1.78 -8.72
N VAL A 25 4.35 -1.73 -10.00
CA VAL A 25 2.96 -1.70 -10.45
C VAL A 25 2.18 -2.94 -9.99
N LEU A 26 2.76 -4.15 -10.11
CA LEU A 26 2.12 -5.39 -9.68
C LEU A 26 1.73 -5.39 -8.20
N LYS A 27 2.65 -4.98 -7.31
CA LYS A 27 2.37 -4.87 -5.87
C LYS A 27 1.36 -3.77 -5.58
N GLY A 28 1.49 -2.60 -6.23
CA GLY A 28 0.55 -1.51 -6.05
C GLY A 28 -0.87 -1.92 -6.43
N LEU A 29 -1.04 -2.54 -7.59
CA LEU A 29 -2.32 -3.00 -8.09
C LEU A 29 -2.93 -4.08 -7.18
N PHE A 30 -2.12 -4.98 -6.62
CA PHE A 30 -2.59 -5.96 -5.64
C PHE A 30 -3.25 -5.28 -4.43
N PHE A 31 -2.58 -4.28 -3.82
CA PHE A 31 -3.13 -3.55 -2.69
C PHE A 31 -4.41 -2.78 -3.05
N VAL A 32 -4.46 -2.19 -4.25
CA VAL A 32 -5.66 -1.50 -4.77
C VAL A 32 -6.83 -2.49 -4.91
N ILE A 33 -6.61 -3.65 -5.52
CA ILE A 33 -7.65 -4.68 -5.69
C ILE A 33 -8.15 -5.18 -4.34
N VAL A 34 -7.25 -5.50 -3.41
CA VAL A 34 -7.62 -5.95 -2.05
C VAL A 34 -8.41 -4.87 -1.31
N ASN A 35 -8.07 -3.59 -1.52
CA ASN A 35 -8.80 -2.48 -0.93
C ASN A 35 -10.22 -2.35 -1.51
N ILE A 36 -10.37 -2.44 -2.84
CA ILE A 36 -11.68 -2.43 -3.51
C ILE A 36 -12.55 -3.61 -3.04
N VAL A 37 -11.97 -4.81 -2.93
CA VAL A 37 -12.67 -5.99 -2.40
C VAL A 37 -13.07 -5.77 -0.95
N SER A 38 -12.22 -5.19 -0.11
CA SER A 38 -12.58 -4.87 1.29
C SER A 38 -13.73 -3.87 1.36
N ILE A 39 -13.75 -2.86 0.48
CA ILE A 39 -14.83 -1.87 0.40
C ILE A 39 -16.16 -2.55 0.03
N LEU A 40 -16.15 -3.45 -0.95
CA LEU A 40 -17.34 -4.23 -1.34
C LEU A 40 -17.91 -5.08 -0.18
N PHE A 41 -17.04 -5.55 0.72
CA PHE A 41 -17.41 -6.36 1.89
C PHE A 41 -17.59 -5.55 3.18
N THR A 42 -17.55 -4.22 3.13
CA THR A 42 -17.62 -3.33 4.31
C THR A 42 -18.97 -3.40 5.03
N GLY A 43 -20.00 -4.01 4.44
CA GLY A 43 -21.26 -4.34 5.14
C GLY A 43 -21.10 -5.29 6.33
N ASN A 44 -19.93 -5.92 6.51
CA ASN A 44 -19.58 -6.77 7.64
C ASN A 44 -18.41 -6.18 8.44
N ILE A 45 -18.38 -6.43 9.75
CA ILE A 45 -17.25 -6.07 10.64
C ILE A 45 -15.90 -6.58 10.11
N LEU A 46 -15.91 -7.76 9.46
CA LEU A 46 -14.76 -8.31 8.76
C LEU A 46 -14.22 -7.38 7.67
N GLY A 47 -15.08 -6.74 6.86
CA GLY A 47 -14.65 -5.82 5.81
C GLY A 47 -13.94 -4.58 6.35
N ILE A 48 -14.48 -4.01 7.44
CA ILE A 48 -13.83 -2.90 8.16
C ILE A 48 -12.45 -3.31 8.69
N LEU A 49 -12.35 -4.47 9.34
CA LEU A 49 -11.08 -4.95 9.89
C LEU A 49 -10.04 -5.19 8.80
N VAL A 50 -10.43 -5.85 7.71
CA VAL A 50 -9.52 -6.12 6.59
C VAL A 50 -9.10 -4.81 5.90
N PHE A 51 -10.00 -3.85 5.75
CA PHE A 51 -9.67 -2.52 5.20
C PHE A 51 -8.59 -1.82 6.04
N LEU A 52 -8.77 -1.75 7.35
CA LEU A 52 -7.81 -1.11 8.27
C LEU A 52 -6.46 -1.84 8.30
N LEU A 53 -6.48 -3.17 8.36
CA LEU A 53 -5.26 -3.99 8.33
C LEU A 53 -4.50 -3.82 7.01
N ASN A 54 -5.21 -3.89 5.88
CA ASN A 54 -4.62 -3.72 4.55
C ASN A 54 -4.02 -2.32 4.38
N TRP A 55 -4.67 -1.28 4.93
CA TRP A 55 -4.18 0.09 4.90
C TRP A 55 -2.86 0.25 5.65
N ILE A 56 -2.79 -0.21 6.91
CA ILE A 56 -1.56 -0.18 7.72
C ILE A 56 -0.46 -1.01 7.05
N PHE A 57 -0.80 -2.21 6.56
CA PHE A 57 0.15 -3.10 5.91
C PHE A 57 0.73 -2.50 4.63
N SER A 58 -0.08 -1.79 3.82
CA SER A 58 0.38 -1.11 2.62
C SER A 58 1.41 -0.01 2.91
N ILE A 59 1.24 0.74 4.00
CA ILE A 59 2.19 1.77 4.43
C ILE A 59 3.52 1.11 4.84
N LEU A 60 3.46 0.05 5.66
CA LEU A 60 4.66 -0.65 6.11
C LEU A 60 5.42 -1.32 4.95
N ASP A 61 4.72 -2.00 4.04
CA ASP A 61 5.36 -2.63 2.87
C ASP A 61 5.95 -1.57 1.92
N SER A 62 5.30 -0.41 1.78
CA SER A 62 5.79 0.70 0.96
C SER A 62 7.11 1.26 1.48
N ILE A 63 7.22 1.43 2.81
CA ILE A 63 8.47 1.85 3.46
C ILE A 63 9.57 0.81 3.27
N LYS A 64 9.28 -0.47 3.54
CA LYS A 64 10.25 -1.57 3.35
C LYS A 64 10.71 -1.64 1.91
N THR A 65 9.79 -1.57 0.96
CA THR A 65 10.09 -1.58 -0.47
C THR A 65 10.96 -0.40 -0.88
N THR A 66 10.72 0.80 -0.34
CA THR A 66 11.58 1.95 -0.61
C THR A 66 13.00 1.74 -0.10
N LYS A 67 13.17 1.21 1.10
CA LYS A 67 14.50 0.90 1.67
C LYS A 67 15.24 -0.12 0.82
N VAL A 68 14.55 -1.18 0.38
CA VAL A 68 15.13 -2.21 -0.49
C VAL A 68 15.62 -1.60 -1.81
N ILE A 69 14.79 -0.80 -2.49
CA ILE A 69 15.18 -0.15 -3.76
C ILE A 69 16.37 0.78 -3.54
N ASN A 70 16.38 1.53 -2.44
CA ASN A 70 17.47 2.46 -2.13
C ASN A 70 18.76 1.78 -1.66
N SER A 71 18.73 0.48 -1.31
CA SER A 71 19.92 -0.30 -1.00
C SER A 71 20.41 -1.14 -2.19
N THR A 72 19.63 -1.23 -3.27
CA THR A 72 20.04 -1.93 -4.51
C THR A 72 20.59 -0.97 -5.58
N VAL A 73 20.39 0.33 -5.41
CA VAL A 73 20.82 1.41 -6.33
C VAL A 73 21.69 2.38 -5.56
#